data_AF-A0A7C3I2D7-F1
#
_entry.id   AF-A0A7C3I2D7-F1
#
_cell.length_a   1.000
_cell.length_b   1.000
_cell.length_c   1.000
_cell.angle_alpha   90.00
_cell.angle_beta   90.00
_cell.angle_gamma   90.00
#
_symmetry.space_group_name_H-M   'P 1'
#
loop_
_entity.id
_entity.type
_entity.pdbx_description
1 polymer ?
#
loop_
_entity_poly.entity_id
_entity_poly.type
_entity_poly.pdbx_seq_one_letter_code
_entity_poly.pdbx_strand_id
1 'polypeptide(L)'
;MLRILLLLVALALLVNAKAENYEVTVTRKARNLYKVVGENIIIQTLYCYEYAYAESAILRLRGFSSTIIFLDSGRKCDVKGVYASSEQKPGRYAVTIFREENDWYQIWGTNIYIKTTGCLSLAFGQEAVLHVSAGGYGTLYVGRDQCMVEGLYSKMRY
;
A
#
# COMPACT_ATOMS: atom_id res chain seq x y z
N MET A 1 -13.06 32.22 -33.97
CA MET A 1 -12.95 32.55 -32.53
C MET A 1 -13.35 31.40 -31.61
N LEU A 2 -14.47 30.71 -31.83
CA LEU A 2 -14.95 29.58 -30.98
C LEU A 2 -13.94 28.42 -30.83
N ARG A 3 -13.19 28.07 -31.89
CA ARG A 3 -12.14 27.02 -31.86
C ARG A 3 -10.93 27.37 -30.98
N ILE A 4 -10.56 28.64 -30.89
CA ILE A 4 -9.43 29.11 -30.06
C ILE A 4 -9.84 29.12 -28.58
N LEU A 5 -11.11 29.47 -28.30
CA LEU A 5 -11.68 29.43 -26.95
C LEU A 5 -11.75 27.99 -26.39
N LEU A 6 -12.12 27.02 -27.23
CA LEU A 6 -12.14 25.59 -26.85
C LEU A 6 -10.74 25.02 -26.52
N LEU A 7 -9.69 25.47 -27.24
CA LEU A 7 -8.31 25.08 -26.97
C LEU A 7 -7.77 25.67 -25.65
N LEU A 8 -8.13 26.92 -25.32
CA LEU A 8 -7.75 27.56 -24.06
C LEU A 8 -8.40 26.91 -22.83
N VAL A 9 -9.65 26.46 -22.96
CA VAL A 9 -10.36 25.72 -21.88
C VAL A 9 -9.76 24.32 -21.67
N ALA A 10 -9.33 23.63 -22.73
CA ALA A 10 -8.66 22.34 -22.62
C ALA A 10 -7.28 22.43 -21.93
N LEU A 11 -6.54 23.53 -22.15
CA LEU A 11 -5.22 23.75 -21.54
C LEU A 11 -5.32 24.10 -20.04
N ALA A 12 -6.40 24.76 -19.62
CA ALA A 12 -6.66 25.12 -18.23
C ALA A 12 -7.03 23.91 -17.34
N LEU A 13 -7.40 22.77 -17.92
CA LEU A 13 -7.72 21.53 -17.20
C LEU A 13 -6.49 20.66 -16.88
N LEU A 14 -5.29 21.03 -17.33
CA LEU A 14 -4.06 20.24 -17.15
C LEU A 14 -3.27 20.57 -15.89
N VAL A 15 -3.70 21.55 -15.11
CA VAL A 15 -2.99 21.98 -13.90
C VAL A 15 -3.55 21.26 -12.68
N ASN A 16 -2.85 20.20 -12.25
CA ASN A 16 -2.49 19.91 -10.85
C ASN A 16 -1.86 18.51 -10.75
N ALA A 17 -0.64 18.33 -11.26
CA ALA A 17 0.21 17.21 -10.89
C ALA A 17 1.33 17.76 -10.00
N LYS A 18 1.08 17.92 -8.70
CA LYS A 18 2.16 18.24 -7.76
C LYS A 18 2.97 16.96 -7.55
N ALA A 19 4.20 16.99 -8.04
CA ALA A 19 5.18 15.98 -7.70
C ALA A 19 5.70 16.26 -6.29
N GLU A 20 5.29 15.45 -5.32
CA GLU A 20 5.77 15.57 -3.94
C GLU A 20 6.93 14.59 -3.73
N ASN A 21 8.03 15.10 -3.18
CA ASN A 21 9.20 14.30 -2.81
C ASN A 21 9.27 14.26 -1.28
N TYR A 22 9.45 13.07 -0.73
CA TYR A 22 9.56 12.84 0.72
C TYR A 22 10.85 12.08 0.99
N GLU A 23 11.59 12.54 1.99
CA GLU A 23 12.66 11.75 2.58
C GLU A 23 12.05 10.79 3.59
N VAL A 24 12.31 9.50 3.43
CA VAL A 24 11.77 8.44 4.28
C VAL A 24 12.88 7.49 4.68
N THR A 25 12.74 6.86 5.84
CA THR A 25 13.59 5.73 6.24
C THR A 25 12.75 4.48 6.19
N VAL A 26 13.21 3.42 5.52
CA VAL A 26 12.41 2.23 5.26
C VAL A 26 13.09 0.93 5.67
N THR A 27 12.28 -0.04 6.07
CA THR A 27 12.69 -1.43 6.29
C THR A 27 11.83 -2.36 5.45
N ARG A 28 12.48 -3.25 4.69
CA ARG A 28 11.80 -4.28 3.91
C ARG A 28 11.01 -5.23 4.82
N LYS A 29 9.76 -5.47 4.46
CA LYS A 29 8.84 -6.40 5.15
C LYS A 29 8.45 -7.60 4.30
N ALA A 30 8.46 -7.44 2.99
CA ALA A 30 8.23 -8.54 2.06
C ALA A 30 8.96 -8.26 0.75
N ARG A 31 8.72 -9.10 -0.27
CA ARG A 31 9.36 -8.98 -1.58
C ARG A 31 9.34 -7.55 -2.11
N ASN A 32 8.15 -6.93 -2.20
CA ASN A 32 7.98 -5.59 -2.72
C ASN A 32 7.40 -4.61 -1.66
N LEU A 33 7.33 -5.01 -0.39
CA LEU A 33 6.75 -4.20 0.69
C LEU A 33 7.82 -3.63 1.59
N TYR A 34 7.77 -2.33 1.78
CA TYR A 34 8.69 -1.56 2.62
C TYR A 34 7.88 -0.77 3.63
N LYS A 35 8.20 -0.90 4.92
CA LYS A 35 7.56 -0.11 5.99
C LYS A 35 8.40 1.12 6.26
N VAL A 36 7.75 2.28 6.35
CA VAL A 36 8.41 3.52 6.82
C VAL A 36 8.67 3.39 8.32
N VAL A 37 9.92 3.60 8.74
CA VAL A 37 10.35 3.49 10.14
C VAL A 37 9.69 4.58 10.96
N GLY A 38 9.15 4.21 12.13
CA GLY A 38 8.45 5.15 13.01
C GLY A 38 7.01 5.46 12.60
N GLU A 39 6.57 5.01 11.41
CA GLU A 39 5.26 5.31 10.87
C GLU A 39 4.47 4.04 10.53
N ASN A 40 3.14 4.17 10.50
CA ASN A 40 2.25 3.11 10.01
C ASN A 40 1.93 3.30 8.53
N ILE A 41 3.00 3.40 7.73
CA ILE A 41 2.94 3.52 6.28
C ILE A 41 3.68 2.34 5.64
N ILE A 42 3.03 1.74 4.65
CA ILE A 42 3.61 0.71 3.78
C ILE A 42 3.74 1.26 2.37
N ILE A 43 4.89 1.04 1.75
CA ILE A 43 5.16 1.34 0.35
C ILE A 43 5.23 -0.01 -0.38
N GLN A 44 4.34 -0.22 -1.35
CA GLN A 44 4.41 -1.36 -2.26
C GLN A 44 5.06 -0.92 -3.57
N THR A 45 6.09 -1.63 -3.97
CA THR A 45 6.82 -1.43 -5.22
C THR A 45 6.38 -2.42 -6.30
N LEU A 46 6.82 -2.19 -7.54
CA LEU A 46 6.71 -3.14 -8.64
C LEU A 46 8.06 -3.82 -8.84
N TYR A 47 8.12 -5.13 -8.56
CA TYR A 47 9.28 -5.98 -8.84
C TYR A 47 10.62 -5.45 -8.30
N CYS A 48 10.62 -4.89 -7.08
CA CYS A 48 11.80 -4.30 -6.46
C CYS A 48 12.26 -5.13 -5.26
N TYR A 49 13.48 -5.65 -5.34
CA TYR A 49 14.04 -6.60 -4.38
C TYR A 49 15.20 -5.98 -3.59
N GLU A 50 15.11 -4.70 -3.24
CA GLU A 50 16.14 -4.03 -2.44
C GLU A 50 16.11 -4.52 -1.00
N TYR A 51 17.26 -4.94 -0.47
CA TYR A 51 17.38 -5.41 0.92
C TYR A 51 17.61 -4.25 1.89
N ALA A 52 16.62 -3.36 1.98
CA ALA A 52 16.67 -2.18 2.85
C ALA A 52 16.34 -2.52 4.31
N TYR A 53 17.17 -2.05 5.26
CA TYR A 53 16.91 -2.12 6.69
C TYR A 53 17.28 -0.81 7.38
N ALA A 54 16.26 -0.06 7.82
CA ALA A 54 16.41 1.31 8.31
C ALA A 54 17.22 2.20 7.34
N GLU A 55 17.03 1.98 6.04
CA GLU A 55 17.76 2.69 4.98
C GLU A 55 17.02 3.97 4.61
N SER A 56 17.76 5.05 4.39
CA SER A 56 17.21 6.30 3.88
C SER A 56 16.88 6.19 2.39
N ALA A 57 15.73 6.75 2.00
CA ALA A 57 15.23 6.72 0.64
C ALA A 57 14.48 8.02 0.31
N ILE A 58 14.39 8.33 -0.99
CA ILE A 58 13.55 9.41 -1.51
C ILE A 58 12.32 8.79 -2.17
N LEU A 59 11.15 9.02 -1.59
CA LEU A 59 9.86 8.67 -2.17
C LEU A 59 9.35 9.84 -3.01
N ARG A 60 9.13 9.61 -4.31
CA ARG A 60 8.57 10.58 -5.25
C ARG A 60 7.18 10.13 -5.65
N LEU A 61 6.16 10.91 -5.31
CA LEU A 61 4.78 10.62 -5.65
C LEU A 61 4.34 11.50 -6.82
N ARG A 62 3.92 10.88 -7.92
CA ARG A 62 3.57 11.55 -9.18
C ARG A 62 2.43 10.85 -9.90
N GLY A 63 1.24 10.78 -9.29
CA GLY A 63 0.07 10.11 -9.86
C GLY A 63 0.42 8.72 -10.42
N PHE A 64 0.47 8.58 -11.74
CA PHE A 64 0.77 7.33 -12.45
C PHE A 64 2.25 6.88 -12.45
N SER A 65 3.20 7.73 -12.03
CA SER A 65 4.64 7.47 -12.15
C SER A 65 5.39 7.71 -10.82
N SER A 66 4.90 7.10 -9.74
CA SER A 66 5.54 7.17 -8.43
C SER A 66 6.75 6.25 -8.33
N THR A 67 7.81 6.68 -7.63
CA THR A 67 9.07 5.93 -7.52
C THR A 67 9.69 6.09 -6.14
N ILE A 68 10.43 5.08 -5.67
CA ILE A 68 11.31 5.16 -4.50
C ILE A 68 12.76 5.00 -4.95
N ILE A 69 13.66 5.79 -4.37
CA ILE A 69 15.10 5.74 -4.63
C ILE A 69 15.80 5.45 -3.31
N PHE A 70 16.43 4.29 -3.21
CA PHE A 70 17.22 3.84 -2.07
C PHE A 70 18.59 4.51 -2.09
N LEU A 71 18.99 5.20 -1.03
CA LEU A 71 20.14 6.10 -1.07
C LEU A 71 21.48 5.37 -0.95
N ASP A 72 21.54 4.22 -0.29
CA ASP A 72 22.81 3.50 -0.10
C ASP A 72 23.22 2.82 -1.41
N SER A 73 22.27 2.18 -2.10
CA SER A 73 22.53 1.49 -3.38
C SER A 73 22.27 2.34 -4.62
N GLY A 74 21.57 3.48 -4.48
CA GLY A 74 21.06 4.27 -5.61
C GLY A 74 19.96 3.58 -6.41
N ARG A 75 19.46 2.41 -5.97
CA ARG A 75 18.45 1.67 -6.71
C ARG A 75 17.15 2.46 -6.78
N LYS A 76 16.60 2.58 -7.97
CA LYS A 76 15.30 3.19 -8.24
C LYS A 76 14.26 2.12 -8.55
N CYS A 77 13.11 2.21 -7.92
CA CYS A 77 12.01 1.29 -8.09
C CYS A 77 10.68 2.02 -8.28
N ASP A 78 9.82 1.47 -9.14
CA ASP A 78 8.47 1.99 -9.33
C ASP A 78 7.58 1.62 -8.13
N VAL A 79 6.70 2.54 -7.74
CA VAL A 79 5.79 2.39 -6.60
C VAL A 79 4.39 2.07 -7.11
N LYS A 80 3.89 0.88 -6.75
CA LYS A 80 2.51 0.44 -7.01
C LYS A 80 1.49 1.18 -6.15
N GLY A 81 1.88 1.52 -4.92
CA GLY A 81 1.00 2.19 -3.97
C GLY A 81 1.69 2.54 -2.66
N VAL A 82 1.14 3.54 -1.98
CA VAL A 82 1.47 3.90 -0.60
C VAL A 82 0.20 3.71 0.22
N TYR A 83 0.34 3.11 1.39
CA TYR A 83 -0.78 2.66 2.21
C TYR A 83 -0.58 3.15 3.63
N ALA A 84 -1.53 3.94 4.13
CA ALA A 84 -1.53 4.43 5.51
C ALA A 84 -2.43 3.54 6.38
N SER A 85 -2.19 3.55 7.69
CA SER A 85 -3.04 2.86 8.66
C SER A 85 -4.53 3.17 8.45
N SER A 86 -5.36 2.15 8.59
CA SER A 86 -6.81 2.24 8.44
C SER A 86 -7.47 1.88 9.76
N GLU A 87 -8.06 2.88 10.42
CA GLU A 87 -8.78 2.68 11.67
C GLU A 87 -10.15 2.07 11.40
N GLN A 88 -10.22 0.75 11.52
CA GLN A 88 -11.49 0.02 11.53
C GLN A 88 -12.00 -0.11 12.96
N LYS A 89 -13.32 -0.02 13.13
CA LYS A 89 -13.93 -0.28 14.44
C LYS A 89 -13.60 -1.71 14.86
N PRO A 90 -13.34 -1.97 16.16
CA PRO A 90 -13.22 -3.34 16.64
C PRO A 90 -14.49 -4.15 16.34
N GLY A 91 -14.34 -5.40 15.91
CA GLY A 91 -15.48 -6.21 15.50
C GLY A 91 -15.09 -7.42 14.63
N ARG A 92 -16.12 -8.15 14.17
CA ARG A 92 -15.97 -9.29 13.26
C ARG A 92 -16.61 -8.96 11.92
N TYR A 93 -15.88 -9.21 10.85
CA TYR A 93 -16.28 -8.87 9.48
C TYR A 93 -16.17 -10.11 8.60
N ALA A 94 -17.25 -10.42 7.88
CA ALA A 94 -17.17 -11.33 6.74
C ALA A 94 -16.54 -10.56 5.57
N VAL A 95 -15.47 -11.10 5.00
CA VAL A 95 -14.70 -10.45 3.93
C VAL A 95 -14.36 -11.47 2.84
N THR A 96 -14.21 -10.99 1.61
CA THR A 96 -13.58 -11.76 0.54
C THR A 96 -12.19 -11.18 0.30
N ILE A 97 -11.16 -12.02 0.34
CA ILE A 97 -9.77 -11.58 0.27
C ILE A 97 -9.06 -12.11 -0.98
N PHE A 98 -8.16 -11.27 -1.50
CA PHE A 98 -7.23 -11.60 -2.57
C PHE A 98 -5.81 -11.37 -2.08
N ARG A 99 -4.96 -12.37 -2.20
CA ARG A 99 -3.54 -12.24 -1.91
C ARG A 99 -2.87 -11.45 -3.02
N GLU A 100 -2.29 -10.32 -2.64
CA GLU A 100 -1.48 -9.51 -3.55
C GLU A 100 -0.05 -10.05 -3.62
N GLU A 101 0.55 -10.32 -2.45
CA GLU A 101 1.84 -10.99 -2.32
C GLU A 101 2.11 -11.40 -0.87
N ASN A 102 2.90 -12.45 -0.64
CA ASN A 102 3.38 -12.82 0.71
C ASN A 102 2.26 -12.80 1.75
N ASP A 103 2.38 -11.97 2.79
CA ASP A 103 1.40 -11.79 3.87
C ASP A 103 0.49 -10.55 3.66
N TRP A 104 0.35 -10.09 2.42
CA TRP A 104 -0.38 -8.88 2.05
C TRP A 104 -1.60 -9.21 1.20
N TYR A 105 -2.77 -8.86 1.72
CA TYR A 105 -4.06 -9.22 1.15
C TYR A 105 -4.91 -7.97 0.92
N GLN A 106 -5.62 -7.91 -0.18
CA GLN A 106 -6.67 -6.92 -0.43
C GLN A 106 -8.02 -7.48 -0.02
N ILE A 107 -8.86 -6.64 0.61
CA ILE A 107 -10.28 -6.95 0.79
C ILE A 107 -11.05 -6.52 -0.46
N TRP A 108 -11.70 -7.47 -1.12
CA TRP A 108 -12.45 -7.25 -2.36
C TRP A 108 -13.53 -6.18 -2.21
N GLY A 109 -13.71 -5.36 -3.25
CA GLY A 109 -14.70 -4.28 -3.25
C GLY A 109 -14.36 -3.11 -2.34
N THR A 110 -13.18 -3.11 -1.71
CA THR A 110 -12.72 -2.03 -0.83
C THR A 110 -11.32 -1.55 -1.21
N ASN A 111 -10.91 -0.45 -0.58
CA ASN A 111 -9.53 0.06 -0.65
C ASN A 111 -8.67 -0.38 0.55
N ILE A 112 -9.11 -1.41 1.30
CA ILE A 112 -8.47 -1.87 2.53
C ILE A 112 -7.62 -3.10 2.24
N TYR A 113 -6.45 -3.12 2.88
CA TYR A 113 -5.46 -4.17 2.79
C TYR A 113 -5.13 -4.66 4.21
N ILE A 114 -4.83 -5.95 4.31
CA ILE A 114 -4.51 -6.66 5.54
C ILE A 114 -3.05 -7.07 5.45
N LYS A 115 -2.24 -6.63 6.41
CA LYS A 115 -0.92 -7.22 6.65
C LYS A 115 -1.05 -8.28 7.73
N THR A 116 -0.62 -9.48 7.41
CA THR A 116 -0.58 -10.61 8.36
C THR A 116 0.86 -11.03 8.66
N THR A 117 1.06 -11.99 9.55
CA THR A 117 2.36 -12.65 9.76
C THR A 117 2.23 -14.14 9.49
N GLY A 118 3.07 -14.67 8.58
CA GLY A 118 3.19 -16.11 8.37
C GLY A 118 1.92 -16.78 7.84
N CYS A 119 1.08 -16.04 7.13
CA CYS A 119 -0.16 -16.57 6.60
C CYS A 119 0.12 -17.34 5.31
N LEU A 120 -0.07 -18.66 5.33
CA LEU A 120 0.22 -19.51 4.18
C LEU A 120 -0.92 -19.57 3.15
N SER A 121 -2.08 -18.99 3.46
CA SER A 121 -3.21 -19.00 2.53
C SER A 121 -2.89 -18.23 1.26
N LEU A 122 -3.05 -18.90 0.11
CA LEU A 122 -2.86 -18.30 -1.22
C LEU A 122 -4.02 -17.38 -1.63
N ALA A 123 -5.16 -17.46 -0.91
CA ALA A 123 -6.40 -16.70 -1.07
C ALA A 123 -6.60 -15.98 -2.42
N PHE A 124 -7.27 -16.63 -3.37
CA PHE A 124 -7.73 -16.01 -4.60
C PHE A 124 -9.26 -15.89 -4.57
N GLY A 125 -9.78 -14.78 -4.03
CA GLY A 125 -11.21 -14.55 -3.89
C GLY A 125 -11.86 -15.44 -2.81
N GLN A 126 -11.12 -15.75 -1.74
CA GLN A 126 -11.61 -16.63 -0.68
C GLN A 126 -12.42 -15.83 0.35
N GLU A 127 -13.50 -16.44 0.83
CA GLU A 127 -14.23 -15.95 1.99
C GLU A 127 -13.40 -16.17 3.27
N ALA A 128 -13.42 -15.17 4.14
CA ALA A 128 -12.69 -15.15 5.39
C ALA A 128 -13.46 -14.36 6.45
N VAL A 129 -13.10 -14.57 7.71
CA VAL A 129 -13.57 -13.75 8.82
C VAL A 129 -12.40 -12.93 9.34
N LEU A 130 -12.52 -11.61 9.27
CA LEU A 130 -11.57 -10.68 9.88
C LEU A 130 -12.09 -10.27 11.26
N HIS A 131 -11.35 -10.60 12.30
CA HIS A 131 -11.57 -10.09 13.65
C HIS A 131 -10.59 -8.93 13.91
N VAL A 132 -11.13 -7.74 14.14
CA VAL A 132 -10.36 -6.51 14.40
C VAL A 132 -10.43 -6.17 15.88
N SER A 133 -9.26 -5.95 16.47
CA SER A 133 -9.05 -5.44 17.83
C SER A 133 -8.64 -3.96 17.79
N ALA A 134 -8.53 -3.33 18.96
CA ALA A 134 -8.06 -1.95 19.05
C ALA A 134 -6.69 -1.77 18.38
N GLY A 135 -6.48 -0.64 17.71
CA GLY A 135 -5.23 -0.32 17.01
C GLY A 135 -5.04 -1.02 15.66
N GLY A 136 -6.06 -1.69 15.11
CA GLY A 136 -6.00 -2.31 13.78
C GLY A 136 -5.35 -3.70 13.75
N TYR A 137 -4.94 -4.23 14.91
CA TYR A 137 -4.48 -5.61 15.07
C TYR A 137 -5.65 -6.59 15.07
N GLY A 138 -5.35 -7.88 15.00
CA GLY A 138 -6.35 -8.92 15.23
C GLY A 138 -6.01 -10.24 14.57
N THR A 139 -7.04 -10.89 14.03
CA THR A 139 -6.93 -12.23 13.49
C THR A 139 -7.75 -12.37 12.22
N LEU A 140 -7.14 -12.91 11.17
CA LEU A 140 -7.80 -13.29 9.93
C LEU A 140 -7.97 -14.81 9.89
N TYR A 141 -9.21 -15.27 9.78
CA TYR A 141 -9.56 -16.68 9.68
C TYR A 141 -9.89 -17.03 8.23
N VAL A 142 -9.12 -17.92 7.62
CA VAL A 142 -9.27 -18.33 6.21
C VAL A 142 -9.41 -19.84 6.15
N GLY A 143 -10.64 -20.35 5.96
CA GLY A 143 -10.91 -21.77 6.08
C GLY A 143 -10.57 -22.29 7.49
N ARG A 144 -9.53 -23.13 7.60
CA ARG A 144 -9.01 -23.63 8.89
C ARG A 144 -7.80 -22.86 9.42
N ASP A 145 -7.26 -21.95 8.61
CA ASP A 145 -6.06 -21.21 8.96
C ASP A 145 -6.42 -19.98 9.80
N GLN A 146 -5.56 -19.69 10.77
CA GLN A 146 -5.64 -18.53 11.63
C GLN A 146 -4.38 -17.70 11.49
N CYS A 147 -4.50 -16.50 10.93
CA CYS A 147 -3.39 -15.60 10.64
C CYS A 147 -3.44 -14.39 11.56
N MET A 148 -2.33 -14.07 12.23
CA MET A 148 -2.21 -12.84 13.00
C MET A 148 -2.24 -11.64 12.06
N VAL A 149 -3.03 -10.62 12.39
CA VAL A 149 -3.09 -9.34 11.67
C VAL A 149 -2.22 -8.32 12.38
N GLU A 150 -1.22 -7.81 11.68
CA GLU A 150 -0.30 -6.77 12.16
C GLU A 150 -0.87 -5.36 11.96
N GLY A 151 -1.80 -5.21 11.03
CA GLY A 151 -2.44 -3.94 10.74
C GLY A 151 -3.34 -3.97 9.52
N LEU A 152 -4.24 -3.00 9.48
CA LEU A 152 -5.11 -2.70 8.35
C LEU A 152 -4.67 -1.39 7.71
N TYR A 153 -4.69 -1.34 6.39
CA TYR A 153 -4.15 -0.21 5.65
C TYR A 153 -5.06 0.19 4.50
N SER A 154 -5.15 1.49 4.22
CA SER A 154 -5.89 2.03 3.08
C SER A 154 -4.92 2.63 2.07
N LYS A 155 -5.11 2.38 0.78
CA LYS A 155 -4.29 3.00 -0.27
C LYS A 155 -4.50 4.52 -0.27
N MET A 156 -3.42 5.27 -0.18
CA MET A 156 -3.44 6.74 -0.24
C MET A 156 -3.77 7.22 -1.66
N ARG A 157 -4.44 8.37 -1.73
CA ARG A 157 -4.64 9.14 -2.95
C ARG A 157 -3.73 10.36 -2.90
N TYR A 158 -3.00 10.61 -3.97
CA TYR A 158 -2.04 11.69 -4.13
C TYR A 158 -1.95 12.07 -5.62
#